data_AF-A0A1V2AUA0-F1
#
_entry.id   AF-A0A1V2AUA0-F1
#
_cell.length_a   1.000
_cell.length_b   1.000
_cell.length_c   1.000
_cell.angle_alpha   90.00
_cell.angle_beta   90.00
_cell.angle_gamma   90.00
#
_symmetry.space_group_name_H-M   'P 1'
#
loop_
_entity.id
_entity.type
_entity.pdbx_description
1 polymer ?
#
loop_
_entity_poly.entity_id
_entity_poly.type
_entity_poly.pdbx_seq_one_letter_code
_entity_poly.pdbx_strand_id
1 'polypeptide(L)'
;MGKIAIAAIRGGVESIIVNLPGTVKPGTYDISIEKSYDYSLMYIKNATEKGVFNADSGTIVILSHDTTKKTISGTFSASFKSFLTTEKHEVNKGAFTISY
;
A
#
# COMPACT_ATOMS: atom_id res chain seq x y z
N MET A 1 -0.72 -18.94 -2.56
CA MET A 1 -0.04 -18.02 -3.50
C MET A 1 0.72 -16.99 -2.68
N GLY A 2 1.92 -16.56 -3.12
CA GLY A 2 2.74 -15.58 -2.39
C GLY A 2 2.19 -14.15 -2.47
N LYS A 3 2.62 -13.27 -1.55
CA LYS A 3 2.32 -11.83 -1.55
C LYS A 3 3.63 -11.03 -1.72
N ILE A 4 3.53 -9.84 -2.30
CA ILE A 4 4.57 -8.82 -2.31
C ILE A 4 4.18 -7.77 -1.28
N ALA A 5 5.10 -7.45 -0.37
CA ALA A 5 4.97 -6.34 0.58
C ALA A 5 6.08 -5.33 0.30
N ILE A 6 5.70 -4.10 -0.04
CA ILE A 6 6.62 -3.00 -0.33
C ILE A 6 6.52 -2.01 0.82
N ALA A 7 7.60 -1.82 1.57
CA ALA A 7 7.65 -0.85 2.66
C ALA A 7 8.59 0.32 2.29
N ALA A 8 8.04 1.52 2.22
CA ALA A 8 8.81 2.75 2.13
C ALA A 8 8.91 3.35 3.53
N ILE A 9 10.11 3.43 4.09
CA ILE A 9 10.37 3.89 5.45
C ILE A 9 11.02 5.27 5.41
N ARG A 10 10.50 6.19 6.22
CA ARG A 10 11.05 7.52 6.49
C ARG A 10 11.57 7.56 7.92
N GLY A 11 12.87 7.80 8.07
CA GLY A 11 13.52 7.79 9.39
C GLY A 11 13.53 6.38 9.98
N GLY A 12 13.10 6.23 11.23
CA GLY A 12 13.15 4.96 11.95
C GLY A 12 11.83 4.18 12.05
N VAL A 13 10.68 4.79 11.75
CA VAL A 13 9.36 4.16 11.98
C VAL A 13 8.31 4.56 10.94
N GLU A 14 8.23 5.85 10.58
CA GLU A 14 7.17 6.33 9.70
C GLU A 14 7.24 5.60 8.36
N SER A 15 6.16 4.97 7.90
CA SER A 15 6.20 4.14 6.70
C SER A 15 4.88 4.04 5.96
N ILE A 16 4.97 3.79 4.66
CA ILE A 16 3.85 3.36 3.82
C ILE A 16 4.14 1.93 3.36
N ILE A 17 3.17 1.05 3.56
CA ILE A 17 3.24 -0.36 3.18
C ILE A 17 2.20 -0.63 2.11
N VAL A 18 2.63 -1.23 1.00
CA VAL A 18 1.77 -1.68 -0.11
C VAL A 18 1.82 -3.21 -0.15
N ASN A 19 0.66 -3.86 -0.01
CA ASN A 19 0.54 -5.31 -0.14
C ASN A 19 -0.26 -5.67 -1.40
N LEU A 20 0.27 -6.62 -2.17
CA LEU A 20 -0.31 -7.10 -3.43
C LEU A 20 -0.08 -8.61 -3.57
N PRO A 21 -0.88 -9.32 -4.38
CA PRO A 21 -0.58 -10.68 -4.77
C PRO A 21 0.73 -10.77 -5.56
N GLY A 22 1.54 -11.79 -5.33
CA GLY A 22 2.76 -12.04 -6.09
C GLY A 22 2.52 -12.42 -7.56
N THR A 23 1.26 -12.54 -7.98
CA THR A 23 0.84 -12.79 -9.36
C THR A 23 0.03 -11.63 -9.94
N VAL A 24 0.10 -10.45 -9.32
CA VAL A 24 -0.63 -9.26 -9.76
C VAL A 24 -0.28 -8.93 -11.23
N LYS A 25 -1.27 -8.48 -11.99
CA LYS A 25 -1.09 -8.06 -13.39
C LYS A 25 -1.14 -6.53 -13.47
N PRO A 26 -0.63 -5.92 -14.56
CA PRO A 26 -0.92 -4.52 -14.84
C PRO A 26 -2.42 -4.25 -14.85
N GLY A 27 -2.83 -3.15 -14.23
CA GLY A 27 -4.24 -2.82 -14.03
C GLY A 27 -4.49 -1.89 -12.85
N THR A 28 -5.73 -1.44 -12.73
CA THR A 28 -6.20 -0.61 -11.62
C THR A 28 -7.00 -1.46 -10.65
N TYR A 29 -6.66 -1.35 -9.36
CA TYR A 29 -7.27 -2.10 -8.27
C TYR A 29 -7.77 -1.13 -7.22
N ASP A 30 -9.09 -1.16 -6.98
CA ASP A 30 -9.69 -0.36 -5.91
C ASP A 30 -9.34 -0.97 -4.55
N ILE A 31 -8.94 -0.11 -3.61
CA ILE A 31 -8.84 -0.47 -2.21
C ILE A 31 -10.11 -0.02 -1.51
N SER A 32 -10.69 -0.96 -0.78
CA SER A 32 -11.68 -0.66 0.22
C SER A 32 -11.54 -1.69 1.33
N ILE A 33 -11.64 -1.21 2.57
CA ILE A 33 -11.59 -2.06 3.76
C ILE A 33 -12.71 -3.11 3.80
N GLU A 34 -13.76 -2.94 2.98
CA GLU A 34 -14.92 -3.84 2.90
C GLU A 34 -14.83 -4.86 1.76
N LYS A 35 -13.92 -4.69 0.78
CA LYS A 35 -13.99 -5.41 -0.50
C LYS A 35 -12.90 -6.47 -0.73
N SER A 36 -11.67 -6.28 -0.25
CA SER A 36 -10.59 -7.28 -0.41
C SER A 36 -9.35 -7.00 0.44
N TYR A 37 -8.73 -8.05 0.98
CA TYR A 37 -7.42 -8.02 1.66
C TYR A 37 -6.22 -8.36 0.74
N ASP A 38 -6.48 -8.63 -0.54
CA ASP A 38 -5.42 -8.98 -1.48
C ASP A 38 -4.62 -7.75 -1.90
N TYR A 39 -5.27 -6.59 -1.95
CA TYR A 39 -4.68 -5.28 -2.19
C TYR A 39 -4.92 -4.43 -0.95
N SER A 40 -3.84 -4.01 -0.28
CA SER A 40 -3.97 -3.12 0.87
C SER A 40 -2.84 -2.10 0.93
N LEU A 41 -3.17 -0.96 1.52
CA LEU A 41 -2.24 0.11 1.86
C LEU A 41 -2.34 0.36 3.36
N MET A 42 -1.20 0.55 4.00
CA MET A 42 -1.11 0.93 5.40
C MET A 42 -0.13 2.09 5.55
N TYR A 43 -0.46 3.04 6.41
CA TYR A 43 0.44 4.08 6.86
C TYR A 43 0.72 3.91 8.35
N ILE A 44 2.00 3.85 8.71
CA ILE A 44 2.46 3.81 10.10
C ILE A 44 3.12 5.15 10.37
N LYS A 45 2.57 5.94 11.28
CA LYS A 45 3.14 7.24 11.71
C LYS A 45 4.19 7.06 12.81
N ASN A 46 3.96 6.13 13.72
CA ASN A 46 4.83 5.83 14.87
C ASN A 46 4.54 4.41 15.41
N ALA A 47 5.34 3.97 16.39
CA ALA A 47 5.33 2.59 16.91
C ALA A 47 4.23 2.32 17.95
N THR A 48 3.23 3.20 18.06
CA THR A 48 2.08 3.01 18.96
C THR A 48 0.88 2.48 18.17
N GLU A 49 -0.06 1.83 18.86
CA GLU A 49 -1.29 1.32 18.24
C GLU A 49 -2.10 2.43 17.55
N LYS A 50 -2.11 3.63 18.12
CA LYS A 50 -2.77 4.82 17.53
C LYS A 50 -2.00 5.41 16.34
N GLY A 51 -0.77 4.96 16.11
CA GLY A 51 0.07 5.34 14.98
C GLY A 51 -0.17 4.52 13.72
N VAL A 52 -1.10 3.55 13.73
CA VAL A 52 -1.38 2.67 12.59
C VAL A 52 -2.69 3.07 11.91
N PHE A 53 -2.61 3.27 10.59
CA PHE A 53 -3.73 3.69 9.75
C PHE A 53 -3.84 2.76 8.54
N ASN A 54 -5.03 2.22 8.31
CA ASN A 54 -5.32 1.38 7.14
C ASN A 54 -6.01 2.24 6.07
N ALA A 55 -5.77 1.93 4.80
CA ALA A 55 -6.53 2.55 3.73
C ALA A 55 -8.01 2.20 3.84
N ASP A 56 -8.84 3.23 3.97
CA ASP A 56 -10.29 3.14 3.96
C ASP A 56 -10.81 3.03 2.52
N SER A 57 -10.22 3.86 1.65
CA SER A 57 -10.48 3.93 0.22
C SER A 57 -9.21 4.31 -0.52
N GLY A 58 -9.13 3.95 -1.80
CA GLY A 58 -8.00 4.31 -2.63
C GLY A 58 -7.92 3.48 -3.90
N THR A 59 -6.85 3.66 -4.65
CA THR A 59 -6.53 2.87 -5.83
C THR A 59 -5.05 2.54 -5.87
N ILE A 60 -4.71 1.33 -6.33
CA ILE A 60 -3.37 0.96 -6.76
C ILE A 60 -3.43 0.74 -8.26
N VAL A 61 -2.55 1.40 -9.00
CA VAL A 61 -2.35 1.17 -10.42
C VAL A 61 -1.02 0.46 -10.61
N ILE A 62 -1.07 -0.79 -11.05
CA ILE A 62 0.12 -1.55 -11.45
C ILE A 62 0.43 -1.20 -12.89
N LEU A 63 1.58 -0.55 -13.10
CA LEU A 63 2.06 -0.15 -14.43
C LEU A 63 2.79 -1.31 -15.12
N SER A 64 3.62 -2.04 -14.37
CA SER A 64 4.33 -3.21 -14.88
C SER A 64 4.65 -4.20 -13.76
N HIS A 65 4.66 -5.49 -14.10
CA HIS A 65 5.13 -6.55 -13.22
C HIS A 65 5.78 -7.67 -14.06
N ASP A 66 7.11 -7.75 -14.01
CA ASP A 66 7.90 -8.81 -14.65
C ASP A 66 8.34 -9.80 -13.58
N THR A 67 7.70 -10.97 -13.53
CA THR A 67 8.01 -12.01 -12.55
C THR A 67 9.30 -12.77 -12.84
N THR A 68 9.85 -12.65 -14.06
CA THR A 68 11.13 -13.27 -14.43
C THR A 68 12.29 -12.40 -13.97
N LYS A 69 12.20 -11.09 -14.21
CA LYS A 69 13.18 -10.10 -13.74
C LYS A 69 12.92 -9.64 -12.30
N LYS A 70 11.79 -10.06 -11.73
CA LYS A 70 11.30 -9.66 -10.40
C LYS A 70 11.30 -8.14 -10.22
N THR A 71 10.70 -7.44 -11.18
CA THR A 71 10.53 -5.99 -11.13
C THR A 71 9.05 -5.64 -11.14
N ILE A 72 8.67 -4.62 -10.37
CA ILE A 72 7.30 -4.13 -10.33
C ILE A 72 7.29 -2.61 -10.16
N SER A 73 6.38 -1.95 -10.88
CA SER A 73 6.16 -0.51 -10.77
C SER A 73 4.67 -0.18 -10.74
N GLY A 74 4.34 0.92 -10.08
CA GLY A 74 2.97 1.35 -9.94
C GLY A 74 2.82 2.72 -9.28
N THR A 75 1.59 3.19 -9.25
CA THR A 75 1.16 4.36 -8.51
C THR A 75 0.03 4.01 -7.56
N PHE A 76 -0.22 4.88 -6.58
CA PHE A 76 -1.35 4.72 -5.68
C PHE A 76 -1.87 6.05 -5.15
N SER A 77 -3.14 6.04 -4.76
CA SER A 77 -3.76 7.06 -3.94
C SER A 77 -4.59 6.40 -2.84
N ALA A 78 -4.68 7.00 -1.67
CA ALA A 78 -5.47 6.46 -0.57
C ALA A 78 -5.80 7.50 0.49
N SER A 79 -6.98 7.31 1.09
CA SER A 79 -7.38 7.90 2.37
C SER A 79 -7.19 6.86 3.47
N PHE A 80 -6.41 7.20 4.48
CA PHE A 80 -6.06 6.32 5.60
C PHE A 80 -6.81 6.73 6.86
N LYS A 81 -7.38 5.74 7.55
CA LYS A 81 -8.03 5.91 8.85
C LYS A 81 -7.50 4.92 9.88
N SER A 82 -7.55 5.32 11.14
CA SER A 82 -7.36 4.41 12.27
C SER A 82 -8.70 4.07 12.91
N PHE A 83 -8.80 2.91 13.54
CA PHE A 83 -9.94 2.57 14.39
C PHE A 83 -9.82 3.09 15.82
N LEU A 84 -8.64 3.62 16.19
CA LEU A 84 -8.30 4.04 17.56
C LEU A 84 -8.14 5.56 17.73
N THR A 85 -8.27 6.31 16.64
CA THR A 85 -8.17 7.78 16.61
C THR A 85 -9.02 8.34 15.46
N THR A 86 -9.40 9.61 15.57
CA THR A 86 -10.10 10.35 14.51
C THR A 86 -9.15 10.98 13.49
N GLU A 87 -7.83 10.88 13.71
CA GLU A 87 -6.80 11.33 12.76
C GLU A 87 -6.94 10.58 11.42
N LYS A 88 -6.72 11.31 10.33
CA LYS A 88 -6.74 10.80 8.95
C LYS A 88 -5.51 11.28 8.20
N HIS A 89 -5.07 10.47 7.25
CA HIS A 89 -3.98 10.82 6.35
C HIS A 89 -4.38 10.56 4.89
N GLU A 90 -3.83 11.34 3.98
CA GLU A 90 -4.13 11.26 2.56
C GLU A 90 -2.84 11.13 1.76
N VAL A 91 -2.86 10.26 0.77
CA VAL A 91 -1.83 10.20 -0.28
C VAL A 91 -2.53 10.35 -1.61
N ASN A 92 -2.29 11.48 -2.28
CA ASN A 92 -2.89 11.78 -3.58
C ASN A 92 -2.02 11.31 -4.77
N LYS A 93 -0.71 11.16 -4.55
CA LYS A 93 0.28 10.87 -5.61
C LYS A 93 1.42 9.99 -5.08
N GLY A 94 1.12 8.74 -4.76
CA GLY A 94 2.11 7.73 -4.42
C GLY A 94 2.65 7.03 -5.66
N ALA A 95 3.92 6.61 -5.64
CA ALA A 95 4.55 5.84 -6.70
C ALA A 95 5.59 4.88 -6.11
N PHE A 96 5.78 3.74 -6.77
CA PHE A 96 6.83 2.78 -6.44
C PHE A 96 7.42 2.17 -7.71
N THR A 97 8.69 1.80 -7.63
CA THR A 97 9.41 1.02 -8.63
C THR A 97 10.48 0.25 -7.88
N ILE A 98 10.39 -1.08 -7.89
CA ILE A 98 11.27 -1.94 -7.10
C ILE A 98 11.73 -3.15 -7.91
N SER A 99 12.86 -3.73 -7.49
CA SER A 99 13.31 -5.08 -7.85
C SER A 99 13.36 -5.93 -6.58
N TYR A 100 13.00 -7.22 -6.65
CA TYR A 100 12.87 -8.11 -5.48
C TYR A 100 13.28 -9.56 -5.75
#